data_AF-A0A6G4UFA0-F1
#
_entry.id   AF-A0A6G4UFA0-F1
#
_cell.length_a   1.000
_cell.length_b   1.000
_cell.length_c   1.000
_cell.angle_alpha   90.00
_cell.angle_beta   90.00
_cell.angle_gamma   90.00
#
_symmetry.space_group_name_H-M   'P 1'
#
loop_
_entity.id
_entity.type
_entity.pdbx_description
1 polymer ?
#
loop_
_entity_poly.entity_id
_entity_poly.type
_entity_poly.pdbx_seq_one_letter_code
_entity_poly.pdbx_strand_id
1 'polypeptide(L)'
;MPDEVYLLNTLALTRDPRIIGLWEQIAARLDVTPDSLRDGAAGTFYWVDTVAAGAERLGDPAALPALERLHASPALHAQHRPGGVEPDDFQERRAMLELGLARALAHCGSRRGVDVLIAYLDDSRKPLAAQAHRRLCAVYDLPPESAPDHRDTPAWRALHTPPPRPLPWRHDPHRADLPEEFRPGRPTAE
;
A
#
# COMPACT_ATOMS: atom_id res chain seq x y z
N MET A 1 4.03 -19.98 -2.31
CA MET A 1 3.94 -18.67 -2.99
C MET A 1 4.41 -18.88 -4.41
N PRO A 2 3.68 -18.43 -5.44
CA PRO A 2 4.07 -18.62 -6.83
C PRO A 2 5.39 -17.90 -7.15
N ASP A 3 6.28 -18.55 -7.90
CA ASP A 3 7.61 -18.00 -8.24
C ASP A 3 7.51 -16.70 -9.05
N GLU A 4 6.45 -16.56 -9.83
CA GLU A 4 6.16 -15.39 -10.65
C GLU A 4 5.94 -14.12 -9.80
N VAL A 5 5.46 -14.27 -8.56
CA VAL A 5 5.27 -13.14 -7.65
C VAL A 5 6.62 -12.57 -7.19
N TYR A 6 7.64 -13.42 -6.99
CA TYR A 6 8.99 -12.94 -6.67
C TYR A 6 9.58 -12.13 -7.82
N LEU A 7 9.37 -12.57 -9.07
CA LEU A 7 9.78 -11.83 -10.25
C LEU A 7 9.06 -10.49 -10.34
N LEU A 8 7.73 -10.46 -10.13
CA LEU A 8 6.97 -9.22 -10.13
C LEU A 8 7.45 -8.26 -9.04
N ASN A 9 7.73 -8.76 -7.84
CA ASN A 9 8.25 -7.94 -6.74
C ASN A 9 9.64 -7.37 -7.08
N THR A 10 10.49 -8.15 -7.74
CA THR A 10 11.79 -7.68 -8.22
C THR A 10 11.65 -6.58 -9.26
N LEU A 11 10.71 -6.72 -10.20
CA LEU A 11 10.41 -5.68 -11.18
C LEU A 11 9.86 -4.40 -10.51
N ALA A 12 9.02 -4.54 -9.48
CA ALA A 12 8.53 -3.41 -8.70
C ALA A 12 9.65 -2.60 -8.02
N LEU A 13 10.77 -3.24 -7.63
CA LEU A 13 11.93 -2.55 -7.05
C LEU A 13 12.64 -1.64 -8.07
N THR A 14 12.49 -1.89 -9.37
CA THR A 14 13.12 -1.06 -10.43
C THR A 14 12.46 0.31 -10.58
N ARG A 15 11.21 0.47 -10.12
CA ARG A 15 10.41 1.69 -10.28
C ARG A 15 10.27 2.14 -11.74
N ASP A 16 10.21 1.18 -12.65
CA ASP A 16 10.02 1.43 -14.08
C ASP A 16 8.53 1.47 -14.45
N PRO A 17 8.01 2.56 -15.04
CA PRO A 17 6.59 2.68 -15.38
C PRO A 17 6.10 1.67 -16.42
N ARG A 18 7.00 1.01 -17.17
CA ARG A 18 6.63 -0.04 -18.14
C ARG A 18 5.94 -1.25 -17.48
N ILE A 19 6.10 -1.43 -16.17
CA ILE A 19 5.43 -2.51 -15.42
C ILE A 19 3.93 -2.27 -15.23
N ILE A 20 3.42 -1.04 -15.38
CA ILE A 20 2.03 -0.70 -15.07
C ILE A 20 1.04 -1.55 -15.87
N GLY A 21 1.31 -1.76 -17.17
CA GLY A 21 0.46 -2.60 -18.02
C GLY A 21 0.38 -4.06 -17.57
N LEU A 22 1.38 -4.56 -16.84
CA LEU A 22 1.34 -5.88 -16.21
C LEU A 22 0.47 -5.87 -14.95
N TRP A 23 0.53 -4.82 -14.12
CA TRP A 23 -0.34 -4.68 -12.95
C TRP A 23 -1.82 -4.63 -13.34
N GLU A 24 -2.18 -3.90 -14.40
CA GLU A 24 -3.55 -3.86 -14.91
C GLU A 24 -4.05 -5.25 -15.33
N GLN A 25 -3.18 -5.99 -16.02
CA GLN A 25 -3.44 -7.35 -16.47
C GLN A 25 -3.61 -8.35 -15.33
N ILE A 26 -2.85 -8.20 -14.24
CA ILE A 26 -2.99 -8.99 -13.03
C ILE A 26 -4.31 -8.64 -12.36
N ALA A 27 -4.57 -7.34 -12.12
CA ALA A 27 -5.79 -6.87 -11.49
C ALA A 27 -7.06 -7.29 -12.24
N ALA A 28 -7.00 -7.39 -13.57
CA ALA A 28 -8.11 -7.86 -14.41
C ALA A 28 -8.39 -9.37 -14.31
N ARG A 29 -7.41 -10.18 -13.89
CA ARG A 29 -7.51 -11.64 -13.83
C ARG A 29 -7.72 -12.17 -12.41
N LEU A 30 -7.34 -11.40 -11.40
CA LEU A 30 -7.52 -11.80 -10.01
C LEU A 30 -8.98 -11.75 -9.60
N ASP A 31 -9.52 -12.91 -9.24
CA ASP A 31 -10.77 -13.00 -8.49
C ASP A 31 -10.45 -12.95 -6.98
N VAL A 32 -10.58 -11.76 -6.40
CA VAL A 32 -10.27 -11.54 -4.98
C VAL A 32 -11.50 -11.81 -4.15
N THR A 33 -11.52 -12.97 -3.51
CA THR A 33 -12.58 -13.42 -2.59
C THR A 33 -11.95 -13.80 -1.24
N PRO A 34 -12.74 -13.90 -0.16
CA PRO A 34 -12.20 -14.38 1.11
C PRO A 34 -11.51 -15.75 0.98
N ASP A 35 -12.04 -16.64 0.14
CA ASP A 35 -11.48 -17.98 -0.03
C ASP A 35 -10.21 -17.96 -0.90
N SER A 36 -10.15 -17.16 -1.96
CA SER A 36 -8.93 -17.06 -2.78
C SER A 36 -7.75 -16.44 -2.02
N LEU A 37 -8.04 -15.59 -1.03
CA LEU A 37 -7.04 -15.04 -0.13
C LEU A 37 -6.53 -16.08 0.90
N ARG A 38 -7.30 -17.14 1.20
CA ARG A 38 -6.90 -18.28 2.06
C ARG A 38 -6.14 -19.33 1.29
N ASP A 39 -6.38 -19.43 0.00
CA ASP A 39 -5.76 -20.40 -0.88
C ASP A 39 -4.28 -20.06 -1.15
N GLY A 40 -3.39 -20.79 -0.49
CA GLY A 40 -1.95 -20.67 -0.67
C GLY A 40 -1.47 -21.06 -2.08
N ALA A 41 -2.22 -21.89 -2.81
CA ALA A 41 -1.90 -22.28 -4.18
C ALA A 41 -2.27 -21.18 -5.18
N ALA A 42 -3.41 -20.52 -4.99
CA ALA A 42 -3.80 -19.35 -5.78
C ALA A 42 -2.85 -18.16 -5.56
N GLY A 43 -2.37 -17.99 -4.33
CA GLY A 43 -1.41 -16.94 -3.99
C GLY A 43 -1.96 -15.52 -4.14
N THR A 44 -3.30 -15.34 -4.17
CA THR A 44 -3.97 -14.06 -4.40
C THR A 44 -3.46 -12.95 -3.48
N PHE A 45 -3.22 -13.28 -2.21
CA PHE A 45 -2.64 -12.33 -1.25
C PHE A 45 -1.35 -11.69 -1.78
N TYR A 46 -0.42 -12.52 -2.27
CA TYR A 46 0.90 -12.06 -2.69
C TYR A 46 0.85 -11.24 -3.98
N TRP A 47 -0.07 -11.58 -4.89
CA TRP A 47 -0.29 -10.78 -6.10
C TRP A 47 -0.81 -9.38 -5.77
N VAL A 48 -1.82 -9.28 -4.89
CA VAL A 48 -2.37 -7.98 -4.47
C VAL A 48 -1.32 -7.15 -3.76
N ASP A 49 -0.61 -7.75 -2.80
CA ASP A 49 0.45 -7.09 -2.03
C ASP A 49 1.55 -6.54 -2.95
N THR A 50 2.01 -7.35 -3.91
CA THR A 50 3.07 -6.96 -4.84
C THR A 50 2.64 -5.83 -5.78
N VAL A 51 1.41 -5.87 -6.31
CA VAL A 51 0.87 -4.78 -7.14
C VAL A 51 0.78 -3.49 -6.32
N ALA A 52 0.25 -3.55 -5.10
CA ALA A 52 0.16 -2.40 -4.22
C ALA A 52 1.54 -1.81 -3.89
N ALA A 53 2.49 -2.65 -3.48
CA ALA A 53 3.85 -2.23 -3.12
C ALA A 53 4.60 -1.64 -4.33
N GLY A 54 4.42 -2.19 -5.53
CA GLY A 54 5.03 -1.64 -6.74
C GLY A 54 4.45 -0.29 -7.13
N ALA A 55 3.13 -0.16 -7.16
CA ALA A 55 2.46 1.09 -7.48
C ALA A 55 2.77 2.18 -6.45
N GLU A 56 2.83 1.84 -5.17
CA GLU A 56 3.23 2.74 -4.10
C GLU A 56 4.64 3.32 -4.30
N ARG A 57 5.60 2.47 -4.72
CA ARG A 57 6.98 2.90 -4.99
C ARG A 57 7.07 3.86 -6.15
N LEU A 58 6.34 3.54 -7.22
CA LEU A 58 6.33 4.31 -8.45
C LEU A 58 5.58 5.64 -8.28
N GLY A 59 4.44 5.64 -7.59
CA GLY A 59 3.62 6.82 -7.35
C GLY A 59 3.05 7.47 -8.61
N ASP A 60 2.82 6.66 -9.66
CA ASP A 60 2.32 7.11 -10.96
C ASP A 60 0.80 6.96 -11.05
N PRO A 61 0.05 8.01 -11.44
CA PRO A 61 -1.40 7.97 -11.64
C PRO A 61 -1.88 6.88 -12.59
N ALA A 62 -1.06 6.47 -13.55
CA ALA A 62 -1.42 5.41 -14.49
C ALA A 62 -1.59 4.05 -13.80
N ALA A 63 -1.12 3.87 -12.55
CA ALA A 63 -1.38 2.68 -11.76
C ALA A 63 -2.78 2.67 -11.08
N LEU A 64 -3.48 3.80 -11.03
CA LEU A 64 -4.78 3.92 -10.35
C LEU A 64 -5.83 2.91 -10.85
N PRO A 65 -6.01 2.66 -12.16
CA PRO A 65 -7.01 1.71 -12.63
C PRO A 65 -6.82 0.29 -12.07
N ALA A 66 -5.57 -0.16 -11.96
CA ALA A 66 -5.26 -1.48 -11.37
C ALA A 66 -5.58 -1.49 -9.87
N LEU A 67 -5.15 -0.47 -9.14
CA LEU A 67 -5.36 -0.35 -7.70
C LEU A 67 -6.85 -0.23 -7.33
N GLU A 68 -7.60 0.58 -8.05
CA GLU A 68 -9.04 0.78 -7.83
C GLU A 68 -9.82 -0.49 -8.13
N ARG A 69 -9.43 -1.26 -9.16
CA ARG A 69 -10.04 -2.57 -9.44
C ARG A 69 -9.83 -3.56 -8.30
N LEU A 70 -8.61 -3.67 -7.78
CA LEU A 70 -8.32 -4.56 -6.65
C LEU A 70 -9.07 -4.12 -5.39
N HIS A 71 -9.06 -2.83 -5.09
CA HIS A 71 -9.73 -2.25 -3.92
C HIS A 71 -11.27 -2.25 -4.03
N ALA A 72 -11.83 -2.46 -5.23
CA ALA A 72 -13.27 -2.63 -5.41
C ALA A 72 -13.77 -4.01 -4.92
N SER A 73 -12.89 -4.97 -4.67
CA SER A 73 -13.29 -6.26 -4.10
C SER A 73 -13.85 -6.09 -2.68
N PRO A 74 -15.04 -6.64 -2.38
CA PRO A 74 -15.58 -6.64 -1.01
C PRO A 74 -14.67 -7.34 0.01
N ALA A 75 -13.80 -8.26 -0.43
CA ALA A 75 -12.85 -8.93 0.45
C ALA A 75 -11.72 -7.99 0.94
N LEU A 76 -11.52 -6.85 0.25
CA LEU A 76 -10.46 -5.87 0.50
C LEU A 76 -11.01 -4.47 0.81
N HIS A 77 -12.30 -4.36 1.14
CA HIS A 77 -12.95 -3.09 1.42
C HIS A 77 -13.55 -3.06 2.83
N ALA A 78 -13.37 -1.96 3.55
CA ALA A 78 -13.91 -1.70 4.89
C ALA A 78 -13.47 -2.76 5.93
N GLN A 79 -12.19 -3.11 5.91
CA GLN A 79 -11.52 -4.02 6.84
C GLN A 79 -10.99 -3.31 8.09
N HIS A 80 -11.08 -1.97 8.17
CA HIS A 80 -10.78 -1.24 9.41
C HIS A 80 -11.75 -1.63 10.54
N ARG A 81 -11.28 -1.64 11.79
CA ARG A 81 -12.04 -2.01 12.98
C ARG A 81 -11.74 -1.03 14.12
N PRO A 82 -12.69 -0.18 14.54
CA PRO A 82 -12.43 0.80 15.60
C PRO A 82 -12.39 0.22 17.02
N GLY A 83 -12.76 -1.06 17.19
CA GLY A 83 -12.81 -1.68 18.50
C GLY A 83 -12.97 -3.20 18.46
N GLY A 84 -12.88 -3.81 19.62
CA GLY A 84 -12.96 -5.26 19.81
C GLY A 84 -11.61 -5.98 19.66
N VAL A 85 -11.62 -7.25 20.06
CA VAL A 85 -10.55 -8.21 19.76
C VAL A 85 -11.01 -8.98 18.53
N GLU A 86 -10.18 -9.02 17.50
CA GLU A 86 -10.43 -9.82 16.31
C GLU A 86 -9.69 -11.16 16.45
N PRO A 87 -10.40 -12.28 16.70
CA PRO A 87 -9.76 -13.58 16.79
C PRO A 87 -9.44 -14.20 15.42
N ASP A 88 -9.98 -13.66 14.31
CA ASP A 88 -9.71 -14.14 12.94
C ASP A 88 -8.41 -13.53 12.41
N ASP A 89 -7.32 -14.30 12.43
CA ASP A 89 -6.03 -13.94 11.83
C ASP A 89 -6.17 -13.58 10.33
N PHE A 90 -7.19 -14.12 9.68
CA PHE A 90 -7.49 -13.82 8.30
C PHE A 90 -8.07 -12.43 8.07
N GLN A 91 -8.77 -11.89 9.06
CA GLN A 91 -9.23 -10.51 9.02
C GLN A 91 -8.05 -9.53 9.08
N GLU A 92 -7.01 -9.86 9.85
CA GLU A 92 -5.77 -9.07 9.86
C GLU A 92 -5.11 -9.06 8.48
N ARG A 93 -5.02 -10.21 7.80
CA ARG A 93 -4.48 -10.29 6.42
C ARG A 93 -5.23 -9.41 5.43
N ARG A 94 -6.57 -9.43 5.47
CA ARG A 94 -7.39 -8.57 4.60
C ARG A 94 -7.17 -7.09 4.88
N ALA A 95 -7.05 -6.73 6.16
CA ALA A 95 -6.80 -5.35 6.54
C ALA A 95 -5.39 -4.87 6.19
N MET A 96 -4.39 -5.76 6.22
CA MET A 96 -3.04 -5.45 5.72
C MET A 96 -3.08 -5.14 4.22
N LEU A 97 -3.82 -5.92 3.42
CA LEU A 97 -3.96 -5.69 1.99
C LEU A 97 -4.74 -4.41 1.66
N GLU A 98 -5.86 -4.15 2.33
CA GLU A 98 -6.60 -2.89 2.16
C GLU A 98 -5.71 -1.69 2.52
N LEU A 99 -4.97 -1.77 3.63
CA LEU A 99 -4.04 -0.71 4.03
C LEU A 99 -2.91 -0.54 3.00
N GLY A 100 -2.34 -1.62 2.48
CA GLY A 100 -1.35 -1.60 1.39
C GLY A 100 -1.87 -0.90 0.14
N LEU A 101 -3.08 -1.27 -0.31
CA LEU A 101 -3.75 -0.63 -1.45
C LEU A 101 -4.03 0.85 -1.18
N ALA A 102 -4.50 1.21 0.01
CA ALA A 102 -4.78 2.59 0.40
C ALA A 102 -3.51 3.46 0.35
N ARG A 103 -2.38 2.93 0.84
CA ARG A 103 -1.07 3.58 0.77
C ARG A 103 -0.64 3.82 -0.68
N ALA A 104 -0.83 2.82 -1.55
CA ALA A 104 -0.49 2.92 -2.97
C ALA A 104 -1.38 3.94 -3.70
N LEU A 105 -2.70 3.87 -3.47
CA LEU A 105 -3.70 4.81 -4.00
C LEU A 105 -3.36 6.25 -3.60
N ALA A 106 -3.07 6.50 -2.32
CA ALA A 106 -2.71 7.82 -1.84
C ALA A 106 -1.44 8.36 -2.52
N HIS A 107 -0.43 7.52 -2.74
CA HIS A 107 0.80 7.91 -3.44
C HIS A 107 0.62 8.16 -4.93
N CYS A 108 -0.33 7.48 -5.56
CA CYS A 108 -0.71 7.73 -6.93
C CYS A 108 -1.69 8.92 -7.06
N GLY A 109 -1.96 9.64 -5.97
CA GLY A 109 -2.78 10.86 -5.95
C GLY A 109 -4.28 10.64 -5.77
N SER A 110 -4.72 9.45 -5.37
CA SER A 110 -6.15 9.16 -5.14
C SER A 110 -6.61 9.59 -3.75
N ARG A 111 -7.65 10.43 -3.71
CA ARG A 111 -8.34 10.81 -2.47
C ARG A 111 -8.92 9.60 -1.74
N ARG A 112 -9.37 8.58 -2.46
CA ARG A 112 -9.91 7.36 -1.87
C ARG A 112 -8.87 6.66 -1.00
N GLY A 113 -7.62 6.60 -1.44
CA GLY A 113 -6.52 6.05 -0.64
C GLY A 113 -6.32 6.83 0.66
N VAL A 114 -6.31 8.16 0.58
CA VAL A 114 -6.24 9.04 1.76
C VAL A 114 -7.40 8.79 2.72
N ASP A 115 -8.64 8.71 2.22
CA ASP A 115 -9.82 8.51 3.07
C ASP A 115 -9.79 7.16 3.81
N VAL A 116 -9.29 6.10 3.16
CA VAL A 116 -9.08 4.80 3.81
C VAL A 116 -7.98 4.90 4.87
N LEU A 117 -6.84 5.51 4.56
CA LEU A 117 -5.78 5.73 5.57
C LEU A 117 -6.31 6.49 6.78
N ILE A 118 -7.15 7.51 6.57
CA ILE A 118 -7.80 8.26 7.65
C ILE A 118 -8.70 7.35 8.50
N ALA A 119 -9.49 6.47 7.87
CA ALA A 119 -10.34 5.53 8.61
C ALA A 119 -9.51 4.56 9.48
N TYR A 120 -8.34 4.14 8.98
CA TYR A 120 -7.43 3.27 9.73
C TYR A 120 -6.76 3.94 10.93
N LEU A 121 -6.85 5.27 11.08
CA LEU A 121 -6.26 5.93 12.24
C LEU A 121 -6.96 5.58 13.56
N ASP A 122 -8.24 5.21 13.50
CA ASP A 122 -9.02 4.77 14.65
C ASP A 122 -8.99 3.23 14.82
N ASP A 123 -8.16 2.51 14.05
CA ASP A 123 -8.14 1.05 14.10
C ASP A 123 -7.61 0.52 15.44
N SER A 124 -8.31 -0.48 15.99
CA SER A 124 -7.96 -1.13 17.27
C SER A 124 -6.62 -1.85 17.20
N ARG A 125 -6.17 -2.25 16.00
CA ARG A 125 -4.85 -2.84 15.75
C ARG A 125 -3.84 -1.71 15.62
N LYS A 126 -3.26 -1.32 16.75
CA LYS A 126 -2.25 -0.24 16.88
C LYS A 126 -1.17 -0.22 15.77
N PRO A 127 -0.62 -1.36 15.31
CA PRO A 127 0.35 -1.34 14.21
C PRO A 127 -0.22 -0.78 12.90
N LEU A 128 -1.47 -1.10 12.55
CA LEU A 128 -2.12 -0.62 11.33
C LEU A 128 -2.42 0.87 11.43
N ALA A 129 -2.94 1.34 12.57
CA ALA A 129 -3.16 2.77 12.82
C ALA A 129 -1.86 3.58 12.75
N ALA A 130 -0.77 3.08 13.37
CA ALA A 130 0.54 3.71 13.32
C ALA A 130 1.14 3.72 11.90
N GLN A 131 0.86 2.70 11.08
CA GLN A 131 1.28 2.67 9.68
C GLN A 131 0.48 3.66 8.84
N ALA A 132 -0.83 3.77 9.06
CA ALA A 132 -1.69 4.74 8.38
C ALA A 132 -1.26 6.18 8.68
N HIS A 133 -1.01 6.51 9.96
CA HIS A 133 -0.52 7.83 10.38
C HIS A 133 0.82 8.18 9.73
N ARG A 134 1.81 7.27 9.81
CA ARG A 134 3.11 7.45 9.16
C ARG A 134 2.96 7.64 7.66
N ARG A 135 2.02 6.92 7.03
CA ARG A 135 1.77 7.08 5.60
C ARG A 135 1.19 8.44 5.28
N LEU A 136 0.18 8.89 6.02
CA LEU A 136 -0.42 10.20 5.81
C LEU A 136 0.63 11.30 5.96
N CYS A 137 1.46 11.26 7.02
CA CYS A 137 2.62 12.15 7.15
C CYS A 137 3.50 12.14 5.90
N ALA A 138 3.88 10.94 5.45
CA ALA A 138 4.71 10.74 4.26
C ALA A 138 4.03 11.05 2.92
N VAL A 139 2.70 11.21 2.87
CA VAL A 139 1.90 11.59 1.70
C VAL A 139 1.73 13.11 1.63
N TYR A 140 1.67 13.76 2.79
CA TYR A 140 1.57 15.21 2.94
C TYR A 140 2.92 15.92 3.15
N ASP A 141 4.02 15.17 3.27
CA ASP A 141 5.36 15.68 3.61
C ASP A 141 5.38 16.43 4.94
N LEU A 142 4.59 15.93 5.89
CA LEU A 142 4.50 16.49 7.24
C LEU A 142 5.49 15.74 8.14
N PRO A 143 6.29 16.45 8.94
CA PRO A 143 7.03 15.81 10.01
C PRO A 143 6.04 15.31 11.09
N PRO A 144 6.29 14.16 11.75
CA PRO A 144 5.34 13.55 12.67
C PRO A 144 4.83 14.48 13.78
N GLU A 145 5.67 15.41 14.25
CA GLU A 145 5.34 16.40 15.29
C GLU A 145 4.41 17.52 14.84
N SER A 146 4.32 17.78 13.53
CA SER A 146 3.44 18.80 12.94
C SER A 146 2.19 18.19 12.29
N ALA A 147 2.15 16.87 12.16
CA ALA A 147 1.00 16.16 11.63
C ALA A 147 -0.15 16.13 12.65
N PRO A 148 -1.42 16.14 12.20
CA PRO A 148 -2.52 15.89 13.12
C PRO A 148 -2.31 14.57 13.88
N ASP A 149 -2.71 14.54 15.15
CA ASP A 149 -2.72 13.30 15.93
C ASP A 149 -3.48 12.24 15.12
N HIS A 150 -3.05 10.97 15.19
CA HIS A 150 -3.78 9.90 14.52
C HIS A 150 -5.29 9.93 14.86
N ARG A 151 -5.70 10.36 16.05
CA ARG A 151 -7.12 10.46 16.42
C ARG A 151 -7.85 11.66 15.81
N ASP A 152 -7.17 12.63 15.21
CA ASP A 152 -7.77 13.85 14.65
C ASP A 152 -8.20 13.67 13.18
N THR A 153 -9.15 12.77 12.96
CA THR A 153 -9.73 12.52 11.63
C THR A 153 -10.26 13.78 10.92
N PRO A 154 -10.96 14.73 11.59
CA PRO A 154 -11.40 15.96 10.95
C PRO A 154 -10.25 16.81 10.39
N ALA A 155 -9.16 16.99 11.15
CA ALA A 155 -8.01 17.73 10.68
C ALA A 155 -7.36 17.07 9.46
N TRP A 156 -7.24 15.75 9.44
CA TRP A 156 -6.74 15.02 8.27
C TRP A 156 -7.62 15.19 7.03
N ARG A 157 -8.95 15.19 7.18
CA ARG A 157 -9.89 15.36 6.06
C ARG A 157 -9.87 16.76 5.47
N ALA A 158 -9.50 17.77 6.26
CA ALA A 158 -9.39 19.15 5.83
C ALA A 158 -8.21 19.40 4.88
N LEU A 159 -7.22 18.50 4.84
CA LEU A 159 -6.11 18.59 3.91
C LEU A 159 -6.55 18.29 2.46
N HIS A 160 -5.95 19.00 1.51
CA HIS A 160 -6.18 18.78 0.07
C HIS A 160 -5.48 17.51 -0.41
N THR A 161 -6.09 16.77 -1.33
CA THR A 161 -5.42 15.60 -1.92
C THR A 161 -4.06 15.98 -2.51
N PRO A 162 -2.96 15.38 -2.05
CA PRO A 162 -1.64 15.72 -2.54
C PRO A 162 -1.45 15.17 -3.96
N PRO A 163 -0.55 15.78 -4.75
CA PRO A 163 -0.23 15.28 -6.06
C PRO A 163 0.45 13.89 -5.96
N PRO A 164 0.33 13.08 -7.02
CA PRO A 164 1.03 11.81 -7.13
C PRO A 164 2.54 11.99 -6.96
N ARG A 165 3.18 11.07 -6.24
CA ARG A 165 4.63 11.12 -6.04
C ARG A 165 5.23 9.75 -5.74
N PRO A 166 6.41 9.43 -6.31
CA PRO A 166 7.13 8.23 -5.96
C PRO A 166 7.41 8.16 -4.46
N LEU A 167 7.39 6.97 -3.88
CA LEU A 167 7.82 6.77 -2.49
C LEU A 167 9.32 7.12 -2.38
N PRO A 168 9.75 8.04 -1.52
CA PRO A 168 11.18 8.31 -1.38
C PRO A 168 11.92 7.04 -0.95
N TRP A 169 13.09 6.77 -1.51
CA TRP A 169 13.85 5.54 -1.24
C TRP A 169 14.14 5.31 0.25
N ARG A 170 14.35 6.37 1.03
CA ARG A 170 14.52 6.28 2.50
C ARG A 170 13.30 5.69 3.22
N HIS A 171 12.14 5.73 2.59
CA HIS A 171 10.87 5.22 3.10
C HIS A 171 10.43 3.93 2.40
N ASP A 172 11.26 3.35 1.53
CA ASP A 172 10.98 2.05 0.92
C ASP A 172 11.06 0.96 2.01
N PRO A 173 9.96 0.25 2.31
CA PRO A 173 9.95 -0.75 3.38
C PRO A 173 10.89 -1.93 3.08
N HIS A 174 11.27 -2.13 1.82
CA HIS A 174 12.19 -3.18 1.38
C HIS A 174 13.60 -2.65 1.13
N ARG A 175 13.92 -1.43 1.55
CA ARG A 175 15.27 -0.86 1.43
C ARG A 175 16.33 -1.76 2.07
N ALA A 176 15.99 -2.43 3.16
CA ALA A 176 16.90 -3.34 3.85
C ALA A 176 17.30 -4.55 2.98
N ASP A 177 16.39 -4.99 2.10
CA ASP A 177 16.54 -6.16 1.23
C ASP A 177 17.36 -5.86 -0.04
N LEU A 178 17.59 -4.58 -0.34
CA LEU A 178 18.41 -4.18 -1.49
C LEU A 178 19.89 -4.45 -1.19
N PRO A 179 20.63 -5.07 -2.13
CA PRO A 179 22.08 -5.13 -2.08
C PRO A 179 22.66 -3.73 -1.91
N GLU A 180 23.80 -3.64 -1.25
CA GLU A 180 24.34 -2.37 -0.77
C GLU A 180 24.61 -1.38 -1.92
N GLU A 181 24.99 -1.90 -3.09
CA GLU A 181 25.24 -1.21 -4.35
C GLU A 181 23.98 -0.59 -4.97
N PHE A 182 22.78 -1.07 -4.63
CA PHE A 182 21.51 -0.53 -5.14
C PHE A 182 20.82 0.41 -4.14
N ARG A 183 21.46 0.74 -3.01
CA ARG A 183 20.91 1.69 -2.03
C ARG A 183 21.22 3.13 -2.50
N PRO A 184 20.22 3.92 -2.93
CA PRO A 184 20.47 5.26 -3.43
C PRO A 184 20.94 6.22 -2.33
N GLY A 185 21.86 7.10 -2.69
CA GLY A 185 22.49 8.06 -1.78
C GLY A 185 23.83 7.60 -1.19
N ARG A 186 24.38 6.45 -1.60
CA ARG A 186 25.79 6.14 -1.38
C ARG A 186 26.63 6.66 -2.55
N PRO A 187 27.76 7.34 -2.30
CA PRO A 187 28.74 7.57 -3.35
C PRO A 187 29.19 6.21 -3.87
N THR A 188 29.17 6.02 -5.19
CA THR A 188 29.85 4.90 -5.83
C THR A 188 31.31 4.95 -5.39
N ALA A 189 31.80 3.87 -4.78
CA ALA A 189 33.23 3.74 -4.52
C ALA A 189 33.92 3.75 -5.89
N GLU A 190 34.67 4.82 -6.16
CA GLU A 190 35.61 4.91 -7.29
C GLU A 190 36.80 3.99 -7.07
#